data_AF-A0A7X8EVD1-F1
#
_entry.id   AF-A0A7X8EVD1-F1
#
_cell.length_a   1.000
_cell.length_b   1.000
_cell.length_c   1.000
_cell.angle_alpha   90.00
_cell.angle_beta   90.00
_cell.angle_gamma   90.00
#
_symmetry.space_group_name_H-M   'P 1'
#
loop_
_entity.id
_entity.type
_entity.pdbx_description
1 polymer ?
#
loop_
_entity_poly.entity_id
_entity_poly.type
_entity_poly.pdbx_seq_one_letter_code
_entity_poly.pdbx_strand_id
1 'polypeptide(L)' 'MSMRHIYRKIAREHGVTIGEVKRDMQAAIQDAYHNNNKSYDEIDLQESILRKNKIPTAEELIRYVSMQVRKNGI' A
#
# COMPACT_ATOMS: atom_id res chain seq x y z
N MET A 1 3.66 -10.78 9.77
CA MET A 1 4.56 -10.73 8.59
C MET A 1 5.42 -9.48 8.67
N SER A 2 6.73 -9.57 8.38
CA SER A 2 7.57 -8.38 8.28
C SER A 2 7.62 -7.88 6.84
N MET A 3 7.66 -6.55 6.65
CA MET A 3 7.78 -5.93 5.33
C MET A 3 9.00 -6.46 4.56
N ARG A 4 10.12 -6.70 5.26
CA ARG A 4 11.35 -7.27 4.67
C ARG A 4 11.10 -8.64 4.02
N HIS A 5 10.28 -9.49 4.63
CA HIS A 5 9.95 -10.80 4.07
C HIS A 5 9.07 -10.66 2.82
N ILE A 6 8.05 -9.79 2.87
CA ILE A 6 7.14 -9.52 1.75
C ILE A 6 7.92 -9.02 0.54
N TYR A 7 8.75 -7.98 0.71
CA TYR A 7 9.53 -7.42 -0.39
C TYR A 7 10.48 -8.46 -1.02
N ARG A 8 11.11 -9.32 -0.22
CA ARG A 8 12.01 -10.36 -0.73
C ARG A 8 11.25 -11.43 -1.52
N LYS A 9 10.05 -11.79 -1.07
CA LYS A 9 9.21 -12.79 -1.76
C LYS A 9 8.81 -12.28 -3.15
N ILE A 10 8.24 -11.07 -3.22
CA ILE A 10 7.83 -10.43 -4.48
C ILE A 10 9.04 -10.27 -5.42
N ALA A 11 10.17 -9.79 -4.90
CA ALA A 11 11.39 -9.61 -5.69
C ALA A 11 11.85 -10.91 -6.36
N ARG A 12 11.84 -12.02 -5.62
CA ARG A 12 12.21 -13.35 -6.14
C ARG A 12 11.21 -13.88 -7.17
N GLU A 13 9.92 -13.74 -6.90
CA GLU A 13 8.85 -14.23 -7.79
C GLU A 13 8.85 -13.52 -9.14
N HIS A 14 9.20 -12.23 -9.17
CA HIS A 14 9.18 -11.42 -10.38
C HIS A 14 10.57 -11.19 -11.02
N GLY A 15 11.65 -11.75 -10.45
CA GLY A 15 13.00 -11.57 -10.98
C GLY A 15 13.53 -10.13 -10.89
N VAL A 16 13.04 -9.35 -9.92
CA VAL A 16 13.40 -7.95 -9.69
C VAL A 16 14.12 -7.78 -8.35
N THR A 17 14.62 -6.58 -8.07
CA THR A 17 15.26 -6.24 -6.80
C THR A 17 14.26 -5.79 -5.75
N ILE A 18 14.64 -5.93 -4.48
CA ILE A 18 13.87 -5.37 -3.34
C ILE A 18 13.71 -3.85 -3.47
N GLY A 19 14.70 -3.16 -4.05
CA GLY A 19 14.65 -1.71 -4.27
C GLY A 19 13.56 -1.33 -5.26
N GLU A 20 13.45 -2.07 -6.36
CA GLU A 20 12.39 -1.88 -7.36
C GLU A 20 11.02 -2.11 -6.76
N VAL A 21 10.81 -3.21 -6.03
CA VAL A 21 9.54 -3.48 -5.35
C VAL A 21 9.14 -2.33 -4.43
N LYS A 22 10.06 -1.82 -3.60
CA LYS A 22 9.77 -0.71 -2.68
C LYS A 22 9.38 0.56 -3.42
N ARG A 23 10.15 0.91 -4.46
CA ARG A 23 9.93 2.11 -5.27
C ARG A 23 8.59 2.03 -5.97
N ASP A 24 8.31 0.91 -6.63
CA ASP A 24 7.12 0.77 -7.47
C ASP A 24 5.84 0.69 -6.62
N MET A 25 5.89 0.03 -5.46
CA MET A 25 4.78 0.08 -4.50
C MET A 25 4.52 1.50 -4.00
N GLN A 26 5.55 2.26 -3.65
CA GLN A 26 5.36 3.62 -3.17
C GLN A 26 4.88 4.56 -4.29
N ALA A 27 5.37 4.38 -5.52
CA ALA A 27 4.93 5.13 -6.69
C ALA A 27 3.45 4.90 -6.97
N ALA A 28 3.00 3.63 -6.99
CA ALA A 28 1.58 3.31 -7.18
C ALA A 28 0.67 3.96 -6.13
N ILE A 29 1.12 4.02 -4.87
CA ILE A 29 0.39 4.72 -3.81
C ILE A 29 0.37 6.23 -4.08
N GLN A 30 1.49 6.84 -4.46
CA GLN A 30 1.53 8.26 -4.78
C GLN A 30 0.62 8.61 -5.95
N ASP A 31 0.63 7.81 -7.02
CA ASP A 31 -0.21 8.00 -8.19
C ASP A 31 -1.70 7.93 -7.81
N ALA A 32 -2.09 6.95 -7.00
CA ALA A 32 -3.45 6.82 -6.49
C ALA A 32 -3.88 8.03 -5.63
N TYR A 33 -2.95 8.65 -4.90
CA TYR A 33 -3.23 9.82 -4.06
C TYR A 33 -3.20 11.14 -4.82
N HIS A 34 -2.43 11.24 -5.90
CA HIS A 34 -2.37 12.41 -6.77
C HIS A 34 -3.47 12.42 -7.84
N ASN A 35 -4.21 11.33 -8.01
CA ASN A 35 -5.38 11.32 -8.88
C ASN A 35 -6.40 12.39 -8.42
N ASN A 36 -6.66 13.39 -9.26
CA ASN A 36 -7.64 14.45 -8.96
C ASN A 36 -9.08 14.03 -9.27
N ASN A 37 -9.29 12.94 -10.01
CA ASN A 37 -10.59 12.41 -10.38
C ASN A 37 -10.91 11.15 -9.58
N LYS A 38 -11.11 11.32 -8.27
CA LYS A 38 -11.51 10.24 -7.35
C LYS A 38 -13.00 10.31 -7.10
N SER A 39 -13.63 9.15 -6.99
CA SER A 39 -14.96 8.99 -6.44
C SER A 39 -14.99 9.34 -4.94
N TYR A 40 -16.18 9.60 -4.40
CA TYR A 40 -16.37 9.83 -2.96
C TYR A 40 -15.91 8.63 -2.13
N ASP A 41 -16.19 7.40 -2.58
CA ASP A 41 -15.79 6.17 -1.89
C ASP A 41 -14.26 6.02 -1.83
N GLU A 42 -13.55 6.39 -2.90
CA GLU A 42 -12.08 6.38 -2.91
C GLU A 42 -11.50 7.41 -1.94
N ILE A 43 -12.12 8.59 -1.84
CA ILE A 43 -11.69 9.64 -0.90
C ILE A 43 -11.89 9.15 0.54
N ASP A 44 -13.09 8.67 0.88
CA ASP A 44 -13.42 8.18 2.23
C ASP A 44 -12.51 7.02 2.65
N LEU A 45 -12.31 6.05 1.75
CA LEU A 45 -11.38 4.95 1.97
C LEU A 45 -9.96 5.46 2.22
N GLN A 46 -9.45 6.37 1.39
CA GLN A 46 -8.11 6.92 1.55
C GLN A 46 -7.98 7.69 2.87
N GLU A 47 -8.97 8.48 3.28
CA GLU A 47 -8.95 9.23 4.54
C GLU A 47 -9.00 8.32 5.78
N SER A 48 -9.62 7.15 5.67
CA SER A 48 -9.68 6.16 6.77
C SER A 48 -8.32 5.49 7.08
N ILE A 49 -7.32 5.61 6.20
CA ILE A 49 -6.00 5.01 6.38
C ILE A 49 -5.17 5.89 7.34
N LEU A 50 -4.89 5.36 8.54
CA LEU A 50 -3.97 6.00 9.48
C LEU A 50 -2.56 6.12 8.88
N ARG A 51 -2.08 7.35 8.78
CA ARG A 51 -0.79 7.70 8.17
C ARG A 51 -0.13 8.84 8.91
N LYS A 52 1.21 8.82 8.96
CA LYS A 52 2.00 9.90 9.56
C LYS A 52 2.09 11.15 8.69
N ASN A 53 2.08 10.98 7.37
CA ASN A 53 2.23 12.04 6.38
C ASN A 53 0.99 12.14 5.48
N LYS A 54 0.97 13.07 4.53
CA LYS A 54 -0.16 13.24 3.58
C LYS A 54 -0.48 12.00 2.75
N ILE A 55 0.56 11.26 2.33
CA ILE A 55 0.46 10.03 1.55
C ILE A 55 1.02 8.89 2.42
N PRO A 56 0.32 7.75 2.54
CA PRO A 56 0.79 6.65 3.37
C PRO A 56 2.03 5.99 2.75
N THR A 57 2.83 5.37 3.61
CA THR A 57 3.85 4.42 3.22
C THR A 57 3.23 3.09 2.80
N ALA A 58 3.97 2.29 2.02
CA ALA A 58 3.56 0.91 1.71
C ALA A 58 3.26 0.07 2.96
N GLU A 59 3.98 0.30 4.07
CA GLU A 59 3.73 -0.41 5.32
C GLU A 59 2.42 0.01 5.99
N GLU A 60 2.12 1.31 6.07
CA GLU A 60 0.85 1.81 6.62
C GLU A 60 -0.34 1.28 5.82
N LEU A 61 -0.25 1.31 4.49
CA LEU A 61 -1.29 0.77 3.62
C LEU A 61 -1.49 -0.74 3.84
N ILE A 62 -0.43 -1.54 3.79
CA ILE A 62 -0.53 -3.00 3.98
C ILE A 62 -1.09 -3.34 5.36
N ARG A 63 -0.71 -2.61 6.41
CA ARG A 63 -1.26 -2.81 7.76
C ARG A 63 -2.77 -2.55 7.78
N TYR A 64 -3.21 -1.44 7.21
CA TYR A 64 -4.64 -1.09 7.11
C TYR A 64 -5.41 -2.17 6.34
N VAL A 65 -4.98 -2.52 5.13
CA VAL A 65 -5.67 -3.53 4.29
C VAL A 65 -5.71 -4.87 5.01
N SER A 66 -4.61 -5.28 5.65
CA SER A 66 -4.57 -6.53 6.43
C SER A 66 -5.55 -6.53 7.60
N MET A 67 -5.80 -5.38 8.23
CA MET A 67 -6.82 -5.25 9.27
C MET A 67 -8.23 -5.36 8.71
N GLN A 68 -8.51 -4.71 7.57
CA GLN A 68 -9.82 -4.78 6.93
C GLN A 68 -10.15 -6.20 6.48
N VAL A 69 -9.21 -6.92 5.87
CA VAL A 69 -9.37 -8.33 5.48
C VAL A 69 -9.73 -9.19 6.70
N ARG A 70 -9.00 -9.03 7.81
CA ARG A 70 -9.30 -9.75 9.06
C ARG A 70 -10.67 -9.41 9.64
N LYS A 71 -11.09 -8.15 9.56
CA LYS A 71 -12.37 -7.68 10.09
C LYS A 71 -13.55 -8.20 9.26
N ASN A 72 -13.38 -8.29 7.95
CA ASN A 72 -14.43 -8.64 7.00
C ASN A 72 -14.49 -10.13 6.65
N GLY A 73 -13.57 -10.95 7.19
CA GLY A 73 -13.66 -12.42 7.11
C GLY A 73 -13.49 -13.00 5.70
N ILE A 74 -12.57 -12.43 4.90
CA ILE A 74 -12.09 -13.07 3.67
C ILE A 74 -10.84 -13.90 3.98
#